data_AF-A0A2E2WKA0-F1
#
_entry.id   AF-A0A2E2WKA0-F1
#
_cell.length_a   1.000
_cell.length_b   1.000
_cell.length_c   1.000
_cell.angle_alpha   90.00
_cell.angle_beta   90.00
_cell.angle_gamma   90.00
#
_symmetry.space_group_name_H-M   'P 1'
#
loop_
_entity.id
_entity.type
_entity.pdbx_description
1 polymer ?
#
loop_
_entity_poly.entity_id
_entity_poly.type
_entity_poly.pdbx_seq_one_letter_code
_entity_poly.pdbx_strand_id
1 'polypeptide(L)'
;MAQKSNNLTLKRVRENGNVFLALFGAVAIVGVIGGTAAGIMKGPMKVMSDVSSRAVAENEIMANTKMGVMAIAQATAKDCDNDGAVEPYPYIDIGSATTQVGPVPTGGGYLPSEIETTRWFDPWGNSYTYCVWDHGTLVDDAACGGTGQNRLPGLNTTTFSTGEVNKQVTVAVLSAGANRQYETTCQDWATADGNADGDLDDGGDTSLVNKPIGSDDIVMSYTYAEAAMATSANWRLQSNTPTTAEITEDEVEIGGQTAAGDGVSATISGAVSTAGLKLATDPGDDSITGACNAAND
;
A
#
# COMPACT_ATOMS: atom_id res chain seq x y z
N MET A 1 -34.31 36.54 -94.95
CA MET A 1 -34.04 35.84 -93.68
C MET A 1 -32.79 36.45 -93.07
N ALA A 2 -32.94 37.20 -91.98
CA ALA A 2 -31.84 37.93 -91.33
C ALA A 2 -31.31 37.09 -90.15
N GLN A 3 -30.01 36.82 -90.14
CA GLN A 3 -29.32 36.07 -89.09
C GLN A 3 -28.76 37.07 -88.07
N LYS A 4 -29.35 37.07 -86.87
CA LYS A 4 -29.00 37.95 -85.75
C LYS A 4 -27.80 37.36 -85.00
N SER A 5 -26.64 37.99 -85.07
CA SER A 5 -25.45 37.61 -84.29
C SER A 5 -25.60 38.07 -82.84
N ASN A 6 -25.57 37.11 -81.91
CA ASN A 6 -25.55 37.40 -80.47
C ASN A 6 -24.09 37.57 -80.02
N ASN A 7 -23.67 38.82 -79.82
CA ASN A 7 -22.42 39.14 -79.13
C ASN A 7 -22.60 38.86 -77.62
N LEU A 8 -21.92 37.84 -77.11
CA LEU A 8 -21.79 37.55 -75.68
C LEU A 8 -20.72 38.48 -75.08
N THR A 9 -21.17 39.55 -74.45
CA THR A 9 -20.32 40.48 -73.70
C THR A 9 -19.88 39.83 -72.39
N LEU A 10 -18.64 39.33 -72.32
CA LEU A 10 -18.02 38.88 -71.06
C LEU A 10 -17.79 40.08 -70.14
N LYS A 11 -18.66 40.21 -69.13
CA LYS A 11 -18.57 41.23 -68.08
C LYS A 11 -17.44 40.83 -67.11
N ARG A 12 -16.27 41.45 -67.25
CA ARG A 12 -15.13 41.25 -66.35
C ARG A 12 -15.44 41.90 -64.99
N VAL A 13 -15.82 41.10 -64.00
CA VAL A 13 -15.98 41.54 -62.61
C VAL A 13 -14.58 41.84 -62.07
N ARG A 14 -14.29 43.10 -61.73
CA ARG A 14 -13.09 43.48 -60.98
C ARG A 14 -13.37 43.18 -59.51
N GLU A 15 -12.78 42.11 -58.99
CA GLU A 15 -12.73 41.87 -57.56
C GLU A 15 -11.60 42.70 -56.96
N ASN A 16 -11.96 43.76 -56.24
CA ASN A 16 -11.03 44.48 -55.38
C ASN A 16 -10.95 43.72 -54.04
N GLY A 17 -10.18 42.62 -54.02
CA GLY A 17 -9.88 41.88 -52.80
C GLY A 17 -8.96 42.71 -51.90
N ASN A 18 -9.38 42.93 -50.65
CA ASN A 18 -8.59 43.66 -49.66
C ASN A 18 -7.38 42.81 -49.24
N VAL A 19 -6.18 43.19 -49.72
CA VAL A 19 -4.90 42.53 -49.39
C VAL A 19 -4.69 42.38 -47.88
N PHE A 20 -5.17 43.33 -47.07
CA PHE A 20 -5.03 43.25 -45.61
C PHE A 20 -5.84 42.10 -45.01
N LEU A 21 -7.03 41.79 -45.54
CA LEU A 21 -7.84 40.66 -45.08
C LEU A 21 -7.13 39.33 -45.39
N ALA A 22 -6.50 39.22 -46.55
CA ALA A 22 -5.73 38.03 -46.93
C ALA A 22 -4.51 37.83 -46.03
N LEU A 23 -3.83 38.92 -45.65
CA LEU A 23 -2.64 38.88 -44.81
C LEU A 23 -2.97 38.52 -43.35
N PHE A 24 -4.02 39.11 -42.79
CA PHE A 24 -4.52 38.74 -41.45
C PHE A 24 -5.08 37.31 -41.41
N GLY A 25 -5.77 36.88 -42.48
CA GLY A 25 -6.23 35.49 -42.61
C GLY A 25 -5.09 34.48 -42.65
N ALA A 26 -4.02 34.78 -43.39
CA ALA A 26 -2.83 33.93 -43.44
C ALA A 26 -2.13 33.83 -42.08
N VAL A 27 -1.97 34.93 -41.35
CA VAL A 27 -1.35 34.94 -40.02
C VAL A 27 -2.22 34.19 -39.00
N ALA A 28 -3.55 34.34 -39.06
CA ALA A 28 -4.48 33.61 -38.21
C ALA A 28 -4.40 32.09 -38.44
N ILE A 29 -4.31 31.64 -39.70
CA ILE A 29 -4.17 30.23 -40.05
C ILE A 29 -2.82 29.67 -39.56
N VAL A 30 -1.73 30.41 -39.70
CA VAL A 30 -0.41 30.01 -39.16
C VAL A 30 -0.43 29.96 -37.62
N GLY A 31 -1.15 30.87 -36.96
CA GLY A 31 -1.35 30.84 -35.51
C GLY A 31 -2.12 29.60 -35.03
N VAL A 32 -3.17 29.19 -35.76
CA VAL A 32 -3.94 27.97 -35.45
C VAL A 32 -3.09 26.71 -35.68
N ILE A 33 -2.27 26.67 -36.74
CA ILE A 33 -1.37 25.54 -37.00
C ILE A 33 -0.23 25.46 -35.97
N GLY A 34 0.33 26.61 -35.56
CA GLY A 34 1.36 26.66 -34.51
C GLY A 34 0.82 26.22 -33.14
N GLY A 35 -0.40 26.65 -32.78
CA GLY A 35 -1.07 26.24 -31.54
C GLY A 35 -1.41 24.75 -31.48
N THR A 36 -1.87 24.18 -32.60
CA THR A 36 -2.18 22.75 -32.68
C THR A 36 -0.92 21.87 -32.67
N ALA A 37 0.17 22.29 -33.31
CA ALA A 37 1.45 21.57 -33.25
C ALA A 37 2.07 21.57 -31.84
N ALA A 38 1.96 22.68 -31.10
CA ALA A 38 2.44 22.78 -29.72
C ALA A 38 1.63 21.90 -28.74
N GLY A 39 0.34 21.66 -29.03
CA GLY A 39 -0.51 20.74 -28.26
C GLY A 39 -0.10 19.28 -28.43
N ILE A 40 0.30 18.87 -29.64
CA ILE A 40 0.67 17.49 -29.96
C ILE A 40 2.02 17.12 -29.32
N MET A 41 2.99 18.04 -29.27
CA MET A 41 4.31 17.75 -28.70
C MET A 41 4.31 17.59 -27.16
N LYS A 42 3.32 18.12 -26.44
CA LYS A 42 3.20 17.95 -24.98
C LYS A 42 2.49 16.66 -24.57
N GLY A 43 1.73 16.04 -25.47
CA GLY A 43 0.96 14.82 -25.21
C GLY A 43 1.80 13.61 -24.80
N PRO A 44 2.75 13.13 -25.64
CA PRO A 44 3.45 11.88 -25.35
C PRO A 44 4.43 12.00 -24.17
N MET A 45 5.01 13.17 -23.92
CA MET A 45 5.96 13.36 -22.82
C MET A 45 5.29 13.34 -21.44
N LYS A 46 4.08 13.90 -21.31
CA LYS A 46 3.34 13.88 -20.05
C LYS A 46 2.90 12.45 -19.68
N VAL A 47 2.47 11.67 -20.67
CA VAL A 47 2.07 10.27 -20.47
C VAL A 47 3.27 9.42 -20.02
N MET A 48 4.46 9.63 -20.58
CA MET A 48 5.66 8.89 -20.16
C MET A 48 6.11 9.24 -18.74
N SER A 49 6.03 10.52 -18.33
CA SER A 49 6.35 10.90 -16.95
C SER A 49 5.33 10.34 -15.95
N ASP A 50 4.05 10.32 -16.30
CA ASP A 50 2.99 9.83 -15.41
C ASP A 50 3.13 8.32 -15.18
N VAL A 51 3.44 7.53 -16.23
CA VAL A 51 3.70 6.09 -16.09
C VAL A 51 4.95 5.82 -15.25
N SER A 52 6.03 6.60 -15.45
CA SER A 52 7.26 6.46 -14.66
C SER A 52 7.02 6.81 -13.18
N SER A 53 6.33 7.92 -12.91
CA SER A 53 5.97 8.32 -11.55
C SER A 53 5.10 7.28 -10.88
N ARG A 54 4.10 6.74 -11.60
CA ARG A 54 3.26 5.67 -11.08
C ARG A 54 4.05 4.40 -10.74
N ALA A 55 4.95 3.97 -11.60
CA ALA A 55 5.80 2.81 -11.32
C ALA A 55 6.71 3.03 -10.10
N VAL A 56 7.23 4.24 -9.91
CA VAL A 56 7.99 4.59 -8.70
C VAL A 56 7.08 4.54 -7.46
N ALA A 57 5.89 5.13 -7.52
CA ALA A 57 4.94 5.13 -6.41
C ALA A 57 4.50 3.71 -6.02
N GLU A 58 4.21 2.84 -6.99
CA GLU A 58 3.83 1.44 -6.74
C GLU A 58 4.95 0.66 -6.03
N ASN A 59 6.22 0.87 -6.43
CA ASN A 59 7.36 0.21 -5.79
C ASN A 59 7.60 0.73 -4.35
N GLU A 60 7.52 2.05 -4.14
CA GLU A 60 7.71 2.66 -2.82
C GLU A 60 6.56 2.29 -1.87
N ILE A 61 5.31 2.27 -2.35
CA ILE A 61 4.17 1.80 -1.55
C ILE A 61 4.37 0.33 -1.17
N MET A 62 4.79 -0.53 -2.10
CA MET A 62 5.07 -1.93 -1.78
C MET A 62 6.15 -2.06 -0.70
N ALA A 63 7.22 -1.27 -0.78
CA ALA A 63 8.28 -1.25 0.22
C ALA A 63 7.78 -0.75 1.58
N ASN A 64 7.10 0.41 1.61
CA ASN A 64 6.56 1.01 2.83
C ASN A 64 5.54 0.11 3.52
N THR A 65 4.67 -0.56 2.74
CA THR A 65 3.67 -1.47 3.31
C THR A 65 4.33 -2.70 3.94
N LYS A 66 5.32 -3.29 3.26
CA LYS A 66 6.10 -4.42 3.82
C LYS A 66 6.87 -4.03 5.08
N MET A 67 7.53 -2.87 5.06
CA MET A 67 8.22 -2.34 6.24
C MET A 67 7.25 -2.08 7.38
N GLY A 68 6.04 -1.57 7.11
CA GLY A 68 5.00 -1.40 8.11
C GLY A 68 4.59 -2.70 8.78
N VAL A 69 4.28 -3.73 7.99
CA VAL A 69 3.94 -5.06 8.50
C VAL A 69 5.09 -5.66 9.33
N MET A 70 6.34 -5.49 8.89
CA MET A 70 7.51 -5.94 9.64
C MET A 70 7.73 -5.16 10.95
N ALA A 71 7.50 -3.85 10.95
CA ALA A 71 7.63 -3.02 12.15
C ALA A 71 6.63 -3.43 13.22
N ILE A 72 5.37 -3.69 12.84
CA ILE A 72 4.34 -4.18 13.77
C ILE A 72 4.75 -5.56 14.32
N ALA A 73 5.27 -6.45 13.46
CA ALA A 73 5.78 -7.75 13.89
C ALA A 73 6.94 -7.68 14.90
N GLN A 74 7.66 -6.56 14.97
CA GLN A 74 8.77 -6.33 15.90
C GLN A 74 8.39 -5.40 17.05
N ALA A 75 7.14 -4.93 17.12
CA ALA A 75 6.68 -4.08 18.19
C ALA A 75 6.79 -4.78 19.55
N THR A 76 7.13 -4.04 20.60
CA THR A 76 7.25 -4.55 21.97
C THR A 76 5.90 -4.85 22.62
N ALA A 77 4.84 -4.17 22.18
CA ALA A 77 3.46 -4.40 22.59
C ALA A 77 2.64 -4.60 21.31
N LYS A 78 2.48 -5.85 20.90
CA LYS A 78 1.82 -6.24 19.64
C LYS A 78 0.32 -6.40 19.79
N ASP A 79 -0.09 -6.82 21.00
CA ASP A 79 -1.46 -7.01 21.44
C ASP A 79 -1.64 -6.15 22.69
N CYS A 80 -2.18 -4.94 22.50
CA CYS A 80 -2.28 -3.96 23.57
C CYS A 80 -3.46 -4.22 24.52
N ASP A 81 -4.44 -5.05 24.14
CA ASP A 81 -5.62 -5.36 24.95
C ASP A 81 -5.74 -6.83 25.38
N ASN A 82 -4.79 -7.67 24.97
CA ASN A 82 -4.61 -9.09 25.30
C ASN A 82 -5.72 -10.00 24.76
N ASP A 83 -6.22 -9.72 23.56
CA ASP A 83 -7.29 -10.47 22.95
C ASP A 83 -6.82 -11.53 21.92
N GLY A 84 -5.51 -11.60 21.70
CA GLY A 84 -4.82 -12.55 20.83
C GLY A 84 -4.67 -12.08 19.38
N ALA A 85 -5.19 -10.91 19.02
CA ALA A 85 -4.91 -10.24 17.76
C ALA A 85 -3.69 -9.32 17.89
N VAL A 86 -3.08 -8.99 16.75
CA VAL A 86 -1.99 -8.01 16.68
C VAL A 86 -2.52 -6.72 16.09
N GLU A 87 -2.35 -5.61 16.81
CA GLU A 87 -2.81 -4.31 16.34
C GLU A 87 -1.68 -3.52 15.65
N PRO A 88 -1.94 -3.01 14.44
CA PRO A 88 -0.99 -2.13 13.75
C PRO A 88 -0.66 -0.85 14.52
N TYR A 89 0.45 -0.20 14.21
CA TYR A 89 0.67 1.17 14.70
C TYR A 89 -0.48 2.09 14.28
N PRO A 90 -0.93 3.00 15.16
CA PRO A 90 -1.99 3.94 14.82
C PRO A 90 -1.53 4.94 13.75
N TYR A 91 -2.44 5.43 12.92
CA TYR A 91 -2.10 6.46 11.95
C TYR A 91 -1.90 7.82 12.63
N ILE A 92 -1.11 8.69 12.00
CA ILE A 92 -0.95 10.08 12.46
C ILE A 92 -2.06 10.93 11.87
N ASP A 93 -2.86 11.55 12.74
CA ASP A 93 -3.87 12.54 12.33
C ASP A 93 -3.27 13.74 11.62
N ILE A 94 -4.05 14.33 10.71
CA ILE A 94 -3.64 15.55 9.98
C ILE A 94 -3.25 16.67 10.95
N GLY A 95 -3.99 16.83 12.06
CA GLY A 95 -3.75 17.87 13.05
C GLY A 95 -2.48 17.67 13.89
N SER A 96 -1.96 16.44 13.92
CA SER A 96 -0.78 16.04 14.70
C SER A 96 0.48 15.91 13.83
N ALA A 97 0.33 15.91 12.51
CA ALA A 97 1.42 15.82 11.56
C ALA A 97 2.28 17.10 11.54
N THR A 98 3.60 16.93 11.65
CA THR A 98 4.56 18.06 11.65
C THR A 98 5.37 18.13 10.36
N THR A 99 5.53 17.01 9.65
CA THR A 99 6.38 16.90 8.45
C THR A 99 5.64 16.39 7.23
N GLN A 100 4.56 15.63 7.43
CA GLN A 100 3.72 15.10 6.37
C GLN A 100 2.80 16.19 5.81
N VAL A 101 2.61 16.16 4.49
CA VAL A 101 1.78 17.14 3.78
C VAL A 101 0.95 16.45 2.69
N GLY A 102 -0.27 16.93 2.48
CA GLY A 102 -1.15 16.44 1.43
C GLY A 102 -2.57 16.19 1.93
N PRO A 103 -3.45 15.69 1.07
CA PRO A 103 -4.74 15.15 1.52
C PRO A 103 -4.52 13.84 2.28
N VAL A 104 -5.57 13.39 2.99
CA VAL A 104 -5.67 12.02 3.51
C VAL A 104 -7.03 11.44 3.11
N PRO A 105 -7.15 10.12 2.92
CA PRO A 105 -8.43 9.49 2.65
C PRO A 105 -9.35 9.60 3.88
N THR A 106 -10.66 9.52 3.67
CA THR A 106 -11.60 9.39 4.79
C THR A 106 -11.33 8.08 5.53
N GLY A 107 -11.28 8.13 6.86
CA GLY A 107 -10.97 6.98 7.72
C GLY A 107 -9.48 6.65 7.85
N GLY A 108 -8.59 7.43 7.24
CA GLY A 108 -7.15 7.22 7.34
C GLY A 108 -6.38 8.48 7.74
N GLY A 109 -5.08 8.30 7.91
CA GLY A 109 -4.14 9.37 8.25
C GLY A 109 -2.80 9.22 7.56
N TYR A 110 -1.77 9.82 8.13
CA TYR A 110 -0.41 9.67 7.64
C TYR A 110 0.29 8.46 8.24
N LEU A 111 1.31 7.98 7.53
CA LEU A 111 2.19 6.93 8.04
C LEU A 111 2.84 7.36 9.38
N PRO A 112 2.80 6.48 10.40
CA PRO A 112 3.50 6.69 11.66
C PRO A 112 5.03 6.67 11.47
N SER A 113 5.75 7.43 12.31
CA SER A 113 7.22 7.52 12.30
C SER A 113 7.93 6.21 12.59
N GLU A 114 7.26 5.32 13.30
CA GLU A 114 7.65 3.99 13.73
C GLU A 114 7.81 3.04 12.54
N ILE A 115 7.06 3.30 11.47
CA ILE A 115 7.27 2.65 10.19
C ILE A 115 8.42 3.41 9.53
N GLU A 116 9.64 2.93 9.74
CA GLU A 116 10.86 3.50 9.15
C GLU A 116 10.80 3.39 7.61
N THR A 117 10.12 4.34 6.98
CA THR A 117 9.94 4.36 5.53
C THR A 117 11.22 4.80 4.82
N THR A 118 11.50 4.20 3.67
CA THR A 118 12.57 4.65 2.77
C THR A 118 12.23 6.01 2.16
N ARG A 119 10.93 6.29 1.99
CA ARG A 119 10.44 7.55 1.44
C ARG A 119 9.04 7.91 1.95
N TRP A 120 8.93 9.10 2.52
CA TRP A 120 7.69 9.66 3.06
C TRP A 120 6.76 10.27 2.01
N PHE A 121 7.29 10.59 0.82
CA PHE A 121 6.57 11.33 -0.21
C PHE A 121 6.46 10.55 -1.52
N ASP A 122 5.28 10.64 -2.12
CA ASP A 122 5.03 10.17 -3.46
C ASP A 122 5.72 11.06 -4.52
N PRO A 123 5.83 10.61 -5.77
CA PRO A 123 6.44 11.38 -6.85
C PRO A 123 5.73 12.70 -7.19
N TRP A 124 4.48 12.86 -6.74
CA TRP A 124 3.69 14.07 -6.94
C TRP A 124 3.81 15.05 -5.78
N GLY A 125 4.52 14.69 -4.71
CA GLY A 125 4.87 15.54 -3.58
C GLY A 125 3.91 15.47 -2.39
N ASN A 126 2.96 14.55 -2.38
CA ASN A 126 2.13 14.29 -1.20
C ASN A 126 2.76 13.20 -0.34
N SER A 127 2.46 13.21 0.94
CA SER A 127 2.81 12.10 1.82
C SER A 127 1.96 10.88 1.52
N TYR A 128 2.57 9.70 1.64
CA TYR A 128 1.81 8.46 1.66
C TYR A 128 0.88 8.43 2.87
N THR A 129 -0.29 7.85 2.67
CA THR A 129 -1.31 7.74 3.71
C THR A 129 -1.50 6.31 4.13
N TYR A 130 -2.16 6.15 5.26
CA TYR A 130 -2.18 4.94 6.03
C TYR A 130 -3.57 4.72 6.60
N CYS A 131 -4.10 3.54 6.36
CA CYS A 131 -5.33 3.05 6.96
C CYS A 131 -5.02 1.74 7.67
N VAL A 132 -5.52 1.61 8.88
CA VAL A 132 -5.28 0.47 9.75
C VAL A 132 -6.55 0.08 10.45
N TRP A 133 -6.68 -1.22 10.67
CA TRP A 133 -7.83 -1.80 11.35
C TRP A 133 -7.39 -2.52 12.61
N ASP A 134 -8.23 -2.36 13.62
CA ASP A 134 -8.17 -3.06 14.89
C ASP A 134 -9.10 -4.26 14.83
N HIS A 135 -8.54 -5.46 14.76
CA HIS A 135 -9.28 -6.72 14.66
C HIS A 135 -9.12 -7.48 15.97
N GLY A 136 -10.11 -8.26 16.37
CA GLY A 136 -10.00 -9.06 17.60
C GLY A 136 -11.35 -9.26 18.28
N THR A 137 -11.38 -9.72 19.53
CA THR A 137 -12.59 -9.70 20.36
C THR A 137 -12.81 -8.38 21.11
N LEU A 138 -11.74 -7.61 21.29
CA LEU A 138 -11.73 -6.29 21.88
C LEU A 138 -11.33 -5.33 20.75
N VAL A 139 -12.27 -4.48 20.36
CA VAL A 139 -12.05 -3.48 19.29
C VAL A 139 -12.31 -2.11 19.90
N ASP A 140 -11.44 -1.15 19.64
CA ASP A 140 -11.43 0.16 20.30
C ASP A 140 -11.30 0.05 21.83
N ASP A 141 -10.49 -0.88 22.32
CA ASP A 141 -10.27 -1.04 23.76
C ASP A 141 -9.48 0.13 24.37
N ALA A 142 -9.80 0.46 25.62
CA ALA A 142 -9.16 1.55 26.33
C ALA A 142 -7.65 1.33 26.55
N ALA A 143 -7.20 0.08 26.65
CA ALA A 143 -5.79 -0.28 26.75
C ALA A 143 -4.99 0.09 25.49
N CYS A 144 -5.67 0.09 24.34
CA CYS A 144 -5.12 0.45 23.02
C CYS A 144 -5.35 1.91 22.63
N GLY A 145 -5.95 2.73 23.50
CA GLY A 145 -6.26 4.15 23.24
C GLY A 145 -7.74 4.44 23.00
N GLY A 146 -8.60 3.42 23.02
CA GLY A 146 -10.05 3.54 22.91
C GLY A 146 -10.48 4.10 21.56
N THR A 147 -11.61 4.83 21.54
CA THR A 147 -12.13 5.50 20.32
C THR A 147 -11.20 6.57 19.73
N GLY A 148 -10.11 6.93 20.44
CA GLY A 148 -9.08 7.85 19.98
C GLY A 148 -7.80 7.16 19.50
N GLN A 149 -7.83 5.84 19.33
CA GLN A 149 -6.65 5.06 18.96
C GLN A 149 -6.14 5.32 17.55
N ASN A 150 -6.87 6.06 16.70
CA ASN A 150 -6.48 6.29 15.31
C ASN A 150 -6.22 4.99 14.54
N ARG A 151 -7.13 4.04 14.76
CA ARG A 151 -7.32 2.79 14.01
C ARG A 151 -8.81 2.66 13.74
N LEU A 152 -9.16 2.08 12.60
CA LEU A 152 -10.54 1.82 12.25
C LEU A 152 -11.01 0.54 12.97
N PRO A 153 -12.25 0.49 13.48
CA PRO A 153 -12.77 -0.74 14.05
C PRO A 153 -12.91 -1.80 12.96
N GLY A 154 -12.24 -2.94 13.17
CA GLY A 154 -12.30 -4.12 12.33
C GLY A 154 -13.38 -5.11 12.79
N LEU A 155 -13.33 -6.33 12.27
CA LEU A 155 -14.25 -7.39 12.67
C LEU A 155 -13.99 -7.82 14.13
N ASN A 156 -15.05 -7.84 14.94
CA ASN A 156 -15.00 -8.32 16.32
C ASN A 156 -15.10 -9.86 16.39
N THR A 157 -14.10 -10.58 15.89
CA THR A 157 -13.99 -12.03 16.09
C THR A 157 -12.54 -12.49 15.96
N THR A 158 -12.16 -13.48 16.77
CA THR A 158 -10.91 -14.25 16.62
C THR A 158 -11.10 -15.54 15.83
N THR A 159 -12.35 -15.87 15.45
CA THR A 159 -12.70 -17.06 14.68
C THR A 159 -13.26 -16.65 13.33
N PHE A 160 -12.49 -16.93 12.29
CA PHE A 160 -12.80 -16.53 10.92
C PHE A 160 -13.54 -17.63 10.18
N SER A 161 -14.56 -17.30 9.39
CA SER A 161 -15.11 -18.26 8.43
C SER A 161 -14.05 -18.57 7.36
N THR A 162 -14.08 -19.79 6.82
CA THR A 162 -13.09 -20.23 5.82
C THR A 162 -13.28 -19.43 4.53
N GLY A 163 -12.45 -18.39 4.33
CA GLY A 163 -12.56 -17.44 3.20
C GLY A 163 -12.41 -15.98 3.63
N GLU A 164 -12.77 -15.65 4.87
CA GLU A 164 -12.76 -14.28 5.43
C GLU A 164 -11.36 -13.78 5.80
N VAL A 165 -10.43 -14.70 6.10
CA VAL A 165 -9.03 -14.40 6.42
C VAL A 165 -8.30 -13.59 5.34
N ASN A 166 -8.75 -13.67 4.08
CA ASN A 166 -8.18 -12.93 2.96
C ASN A 166 -8.89 -11.60 2.67
N LYS A 167 -9.84 -11.18 3.50
CA LYS A 167 -10.60 -9.92 3.31
C LYS A 167 -10.45 -8.93 4.45
N GLN A 168 -9.92 -9.39 5.58
CA GLN A 168 -9.57 -8.55 6.71
C GLN A 168 -8.29 -7.79 6.42
N VAL A 169 -8.43 -6.68 5.72
CA VAL A 169 -7.33 -5.74 5.52
C VAL A 169 -6.95 -5.16 6.87
N THR A 170 -5.74 -5.45 7.31
CA THR A 170 -5.20 -4.96 8.59
C THR A 170 -4.41 -3.69 8.37
N VAL A 171 -3.72 -3.60 7.24
CA VAL A 171 -2.89 -2.44 6.87
C VAL A 171 -3.10 -2.10 5.41
N ALA A 172 -3.34 -0.83 5.11
CA ALA A 172 -3.32 -0.29 3.76
C ALA A 172 -2.49 0.99 3.69
N VAL A 173 -1.64 1.08 2.67
CA VAL A 173 -0.86 2.27 2.33
C VAL A 173 -1.35 2.81 0.99
N LEU A 174 -1.60 4.11 0.93
CA LEU A 174 -2.18 4.76 -0.24
C LEU A 174 -1.35 5.97 -0.70
N SER A 175 -1.45 6.28 -2.00
CA SER A 175 -1.03 7.55 -2.60
C SER A 175 -2.19 8.13 -3.40
N ALA A 176 -2.37 9.45 -3.29
CA ALA A 176 -3.40 10.24 -3.96
C ALA A 176 -3.16 10.43 -5.47
N GLY A 177 -2.18 9.72 -6.05
CA GLY A 177 -1.89 9.76 -7.46
C GLY A 177 -1.49 11.14 -8.01
N ALA A 178 -1.70 11.30 -9.31
CA ALA A 178 -1.30 12.48 -10.05
C ALA A 178 -2.24 13.67 -9.84
N ASN A 179 -3.52 13.40 -9.57
CA ASN A 179 -4.51 14.43 -9.29
C ASN A 179 -4.38 15.01 -7.88
N ARG A 180 -3.64 14.34 -6.99
CA ARG A 180 -3.38 14.73 -5.59
C ARG A 180 -4.65 14.84 -4.77
N GLN A 181 -5.64 13.99 -5.03
CA GLN A 181 -6.89 13.90 -4.28
C GLN A 181 -7.20 12.43 -4.05
N TYR A 182 -7.61 12.07 -2.84
CA TYR A 182 -8.11 10.73 -2.59
C TYR A 182 -9.56 10.63 -3.04
N GLU A 183 -9.84 9.71 -3.97
CA GLU A 183 -11.20 9.21 -4.17
C GLU A 183 -11.44 7.92 -3.39
N THR A 184 -10.36 7.25 -2.98
CA THR A 184 -10.38 6.05 -2.14
C THR A 184 -10.77 6.41 -0.72
N THR A 185 -11.68 5.62 -0.13
CA THR A 185 -12.06 5.73 1.27
C THR A 185 -11.68 4.47 2.04
N CYS A 186 -11.30 4.64 3.30
CA CYS A 186 -11.09 3.57 4.25
C CYS A 186 -12.29 3.52 5.19
N GLN A 187 -12.97 2.38 5.20
CA GLN A 187 -14.21 2.17 5.93
C GLN A 187 -13.95 1.26 7.12
N ASP A 188 -14.65 1.48 8.22
CA ASP A 188 -14.69 0.48 9.29
C ASP A 188 -15.46 -0.77 8.86
N TRP A 189 -15.33 -1.84 9.63
CA TRP A 189 -16.01 -3.10 9.33
C TRP A 189 -17.52 -2.94 9.29
N ALA A 190 -18.11 -2.23 10.25
CA ALA A 190 -19.56 -2.08 10.34
C ALA A 190 -20.18 -1.29 9.17
N THR A 191 -19.41 -0.42 8.52
CA THR A 191 -19.83 0.30 7.30
C THR A 191 -19.61 -0.56 6.06
N ALA A 192 -18.56 -1.38 6.05
CA ALA A 192 -18.25 -2.30 4.96
C ALA A 192 -19.25 -3.46 4.89
N ASP A 193 -19.61 -4.04 6.04
CA ASP A 193 -20.61 -5.08 6.27
C ASP A 193 -22.00 -4.43 6.36
N GLY A 194 -22.57 -4.13 5.20
CA GLY A 194 -23.77 -3.30 5.09
C GLY A 194 -25.03 -4.00 5.59
N ASN A 195 -24.99 -5.33 5.71
CA ASN A 195 -26.10 -6.18 6.11
C ASN A 195 -25.95 -6.71 7.56
N ALA A 196 -24.78 -6.52 8.19
CA ALA A 196 -24.39 -6.94 9.53
C ALA A 196 -24.45 -8.47 9.73
N ASP A 197 -24.13 -9.25 8.69
CA ASP A 197 -24.11 -10.72 8.76
C ASP A 197 -22.73 -11.29 9.14
N GLY A 198 -21.71 -10.44 9.23
CA GLY A 198 -20.35 -10.81 9.63
C GLY A 198 -19.49 -11.33 8.48
N ASP A 199 -19.94 -11.19 7.24
CA ASP A 199 -19.14 -11.41 6.04
C ASP A 199 -19.11 -10.18 5.11
N LEU A 200 -18.22 -10.20 4.11
CA LEU A 200 -18.09 -9.15 3.09
C LEU A 200 -18.24 -9.72 1.67
N ASP A 201 -18.83 -10.92 1.52
CA ASP A 201 -18.94 -11.66 0.25
C ASP A 201 -20.26 -11.40 -0.49
N ASP A 202 -21.12 -10.58 0.08
CA ASP A 202 -22.49 -10.47 -0.35
C ASP A 202 -22.75 -9.17 -1.15
N GLY A 203 -23.94 -9.08 -1.76
CA GLY A 203 -24.30 -7.96 -2.64
C GLY A 203 -24.67 -6.65 -1.92
N GLY A 204 -24.76 -6.68 -0.60
CA GLY A 204 -24.99 -5.55 0.31
C GLY A 204 -23.70 -4.94 0.86
N ASP A 205 -22.57 -5.60 0.68
CA ASP A 205 -21.30 -5.20 1.28
C ASP A 205 -20.42 -4.36 0.36
N THR A 206 -19.46 -3.67 0.98
CA THR A 206 -18.44 -2.90 0.29
C THR A 206 -17.05 -3.25 0.81
N SER A 207 -16.01 -2.96 0.03
CA SER A 207 -14.62 -3.19 0.44
C SER A 207 -14.22 -2.23 1.57
N LEU A 208 -13.47 -2.74 2.56
CA LEU A 208 -12.82 -1.94 3.61
C LEU A 208 -11.96 -0.82 3.03
N VAL A 209 -11.26 -1.10 1.93
CA VAL A 209 -10.60 -0.09 1.10
C VAL A 209 -11.40 0.08 -0.18
N ASN A 210 -12.25 1.10 -0.22
CA ASN A 210 -13.14 1.35 -1.34
C ASN A 210 -12.49 2.32 -2.32
N LYS A 211 -11.87 1.74 -3.36
CA LYS A 211 -11.30 2.49 -4.47
C LYS A 211 -12.27 2.53 -5.64
N PRO A 212 -12.82 3.71 -6.00
CA PRO A 212 -13.76 3.82 -7.11
C PRO A 212 -13.08 3.59 -8.47
N ILE A 213 -13.85 3.05 -9.42
CA ILE A 213 -13.38 2.82 -10.79
C ILE A 213 -13.03 4.16 -11.43
N GLY A 214 -11.83 4.23 -12.03
CA GLY A 214 -11.32 5.43 -12.69
C GLY A 214 -10.52 6.36 -11.78
N SER A 215 -10.38 6.04 -10.48
CA SER A 215 -9.43 6.72 -9.60
C SER A 215 -7.98 6.42 -10.00
N ASP A 216 -7.14 7.45 -9.94
CA ASP A 216 -5.68 7.35 -10.11
C ASP A 216 -4.94 7.10 -8.79
N ASP A 217 -5.66 6.92 -7.68
CA ASP A 217 -5.10 6.49 -6.41
C ASP A 217 -4.32 5.18 -6.56
N ILE A 218 -3.24 5.03 -5.81
CA ILE A 218 -2.46 3.79 -5.75
C ILE A 218 -2.62 3.24 -4.35
N VAL A 219 -3.02 1.98 -4.26
CA VAL A 219 -3.36 1.32 -3.00
C VAL A 219 -2.61 0.00 -2.94
N MET A 220 -1.98 -0.24 -1.81
CA MET A 220 -1.49 -1.56 -1.44
C MET A 220 -2.04 -1.90 -0.06
N SER A 221 -2.65 -3.06 0.06
CA SER A 221 -3.21 -3.57 1.31
C SER A 221 -2.60 -4.93 1.63
N TYR A 222 -2.42 -5.21 2.91
CA TYR A 222 -2.16 -6.55 3.42
C TYR A 222 -3.33 -6.97 4.29
N THR A 223 -3.81 -8.17 4.03
CA THR A 223 -4.73 -8.85 4.92
C THR A 223 -3.98 -9.37 6.14
N TYR A 224 -4.70 -9.64 7.22
CA TYR A 224 -4.14 -10.21 8.45
C TYR A 224 -3.36 -11.52 8.15
N ALA A 225 -3.93 -12.38 7.30
CA ALA A 225 -3.29 -13.64 6.90
C ALA A 225 -2.04 -13.44 6.03
N GLU A 226 -2.05 -12.47 5.11
CA GLU A 226 -0.88 -12.15 4.30
C GLU A 226 0.24 -11.52 5.15
N ALA A 227 -0.11 -10.65 6.10
CA ALA A 227 0.81 -10.09 7.07
C ALA A 227 1.43 -11.19 7.94
N ALA A 228 0.63 -12.18 8.31
CA ALA A 228 1.07 -13.36 9.04
C ALA A 228 2.11 -14.19 8.29
N MET A 229 1.83 -14.49 7.01
CA MET A 229 2.77 -15.22 6.17
C MET A 229 4.04 -14.43 5.84
N ALA A 230 3.93 -13.11 5.66
CA ALA A 230 5.05 -12.26 5.25
C ALA A 230 6.14 -12.12 6.33
N THR A 231 5.81 -12.37 7.59
CA THR A 231 6.73 -12.15 8.73
C THR A 231 7.29 -13.44 9.34
N SER A 232 6.85 -14.62 8.87
CA SER A 232 7.38 -15.97 9.11
C SER A 232 7.67 -16.45 10.55
N ALA A 233 7.56 -15.60 11.57
CA ALA A 233 7.85 -15.97 12.97
C ALA A 233 6.98 -15.29 14.03
N ASN A 234 6.34 -14.14 13.73
CA ASN A 234 5.76 -13.28 14.78
C ASN A 234 4.24 -13.04 14.67
N TRP A 235 3.61 -13.62 13.67
CA TRP A 235 2.18 -13.57 13.38
C TRP A 235 1.83 -14.97 12.85
N ARG A 236 1.51 -15.95 13.71
CA ARG A 236 1.17 -17.31 13.24
C ARG A 236 -0.32 -17.54 13.38
N LEU A 237 -0.92 -18.09 12.32
CA LEU A 237 -2.21 -18.78 12.40
C LEU A 237 -2.00 -20.07 13.22
N GLN A 238 -2.92 -20.40 14.11
CA GLN A 238 -2.82 -21.61 14.94
C GLN A 238 -2.59 -22.85 14.09
N SER A 239 -1.62 -23.66 14.49
CA SER A 239 -1.41 -24.98 13.88
C SER A 239 -2.61 -25.86 14.21
N ASN A 240 -3.44 -26.13 13.19
CA ASN A 240 -4.66 -26.96 13.16
C ASN A 240 -6.02 -26.23 13.16
N THR A 241 -6.03 -24.89 13.13
CA THR A 241 -7.23 -24.07 12.87
C THR A 241 -6.86 -22.91 11.95
N PRO A 242 -7.10 -23.00 10.62
CA PRO A 242 -6.76 -21.94 9.65
C PRO A 242 -7.59 -20.66 9.83
N THR A 243 -8.28 -20.51 10.96
CA THR A 243 -9.32 -19.54 11.26
C THR A 243 -9.08 -18.80 12.57
N THR A 244 -7.98 -19.06 13.27
CA THR A 244 -7.69 -18.44 14.58
C THR A 244 -6.21 -18.05 14.64
N ALA A 245 -5.94 -16.77 14.88
CA ALA A 245 -4.60 -16.27 15.13
C ALA A 245 -4.33 -16.31 16.64
N GLU A 246 -3.15 -16.73 17.04
CA GLU A 246 -2.69 -16.63 18.43
C GLU A 246 -1.24 -16.14 18.41
N ILE A 247 -0.96 -15.11 19.20
CA ILE A 247 0.40 -14.67 19.50
C ILE A 247 0.94 -15.62 20.55
N THR A 248 1.72 -16.61 20.12
CA THR A 248 2.56 -17.36 21.06
C THR A 248 3.85 -16.59 21.24
N GLU A 249 3.96 -15.84 22.35
CA GLU A 249 5.17 -15.07 22.68
C GLU A 249 6.39 -15.96 22.97
N ASP A 250 6.21 -17.26 23.24
CA ASP A 250 7.33 -18.16 23.50
C ASP A 250 7.03 -19.54 22.91
N GLU A 251 7.75 -19.89 21.84
CA GLU A 251 8.30 -21.21 21.51
C GLU A 251 8.48 -21.35 20.00
N VAL A 252 9.73 -21.29 19.55
CA VAL A 252 10.14 -22.02 18.35
C VAL A 252 10.11 -23.51 18.73
N GLU A 253 8.92 -24.11 18.77
CA GLU A 253 8.81 -25.56 18.65
C GLU A 253 9.19 -25.90 17.20
N ILE A 254 10.43 -26.36 17.00
CA ILE A 254 10.77 -27.18 15.83
C ILE A 254 10.09 -28.54 16.05
N GLY A 255 8.77 -28.55 15.86
CA GLY A 255 7.94 -29.74 15.85
C GLY A 255 8.30 -30.61 14.65
N GLY A 256 9.31 -31.46 14.83
CA GLY A 256 9.41 -32.79 14.21
C GLY A 256 9.27 -32.90 12.69
N GLN A 257 9.54 -31.87 11.88
CA GLN A 257 9.45 -31.96 10.43
C GLN A 257 10.80 -31.80 9.74
N THR A 258 11.21 -32.88 9.10
CA THR A 258 12.32 -32.95 8.15
C THR A 258 11.94 -32.18 6.89
N ALA A 259 12.53 -31.00 6.69
CA ALA A 259 12.42 -30.27 5.43
C ALA A 259 13.23 -31.00 4.35
N ALA A 260 12.55 -31.77 3.51
CA ALA A 260 13.13 -32.35 2.30
C ALA A 260 13.10 -31.30 1.18
N GLY A 261 14.19 -30.54 1.05
CA GLY A 261 14.50 -29.68 -0.08
C GLY A 261 15.93 -29.93 -0.54
N ASP A 262 16.09 -30.25 -1.82
CA ASP A 262 17.30 -30.77 -2.44
C ASP A 262 18.48 -29.78 -2.38
N GLY A 263 19.59 -30.19 -1.74
CA GLY A 263 20.89 -29.52 -1.78
C GLY A 263 21.35 -28.83 -0.49
N VAL A 264 22.12 -29.57 0.32
CA VAL A 264 22.86 -29.16 1.55
C VAL A 264 22.00 -28.96 2.80
N SER A 265 21.81 -30.07 3.53
CA SER A 265 21.33 -30.09 4.91
C SER A 265 22.47 -29.74 5.87
N ALA A 266 22.37 -28.62 6.58
CA ALA A 266 23.19 -28.34 7.75
C ALA A 266 22.39 -28.75 9.00
N THR A 267 22.74 -29.89 9.59
CA THR A 267 22.15 -30.36 10.84
C THR A 267 22.75 -29.56 11.99
N ILE A 268 21.99 -28.65 12.60
CA ILE A 268 22.39 -27.98 13.84
C ILE A 268 21.87 -28.83 15.01
N SER A 269 22.71 -29.74 15.51
CA SER A 269 22.41 -30.55 16.71
C SER A 269 22.89 -29.86 17.99
N GLY A 270 22.65 -28.55 18.15
CA GLY A 270 23.08 -27.78 19.31
C GLY A 270 21.91 -27.21 20.09
N ALA A 271 21.85 -27.47 21.41
CA ALA A 271 20.89 -26.80 22.28
C ALA A 271 21.38 -25.36 22.58
N VAL A 272 20.52 -24.37 22.33
CA VAL A 272 20.75 -22.97 22.70
C VAL A 272 20.34 -22.82 24.16
N SER A 273 21.31 -22.52 25.03
CA SER A 273 21.01 -22.06 26.40
C SER A 273 21.38 -20.59 26.53
N THR A 274 20.95 -19.95 27.62
CA THR A 274 21.23 -18.54 27.96
C THR A 274 22.72 -18.17 28.06
N ALA A 275 23.62 -19.13 27.84
CA ALA A 275 25.08 -18.93 27.76
C ALA A 275 25.66 -19.05 26.33
N GLY A 276 24.82 -19.15 25.28
CA GLY A 276 25.25 -19.21 23.88
C GLY A 276 25.08 -20.58 23.21
N LEU A 277 25.31 -20.62 21.90
CA LEU A 277 25.13 -21.79 21.03
C LEU A 277 26.26 -22.81 21.24
N LYS A 278 25.96 -23.97 21.80
CA LYS A 278 26.89 -25.12 21.83
C LYS A 278 26.70 -26.01 20.61
N LEU A 279 27.73 -26.13 19.78
CA LEU A 279 27.77 -27.11 18.69
C LEU A 279 28.16 -28.48 19.26
N ALA A 280 27.38 -29.53 19.00
CA ALA A 280 27.54 -30.86 19.63
C ALA A 280 28.81 -31.64 19.26
N THR A 281 29.74 -31.05 18.51
CA THR A 281 30.99 -31.69 18.10
C THR A 281 32.15 -30.69 18.04
N ASP A 282 32.26 -29.79 19.02
CA ASP A 282 33.54 -29.12 19.28
C ASP A 282 34.31 -29.95 20.34
N PRO A 283 35.38 -30.69 19.96
CA PRO A 283 36.17 -31.47 20.91
C PRO A 283 37.15 -30.62 21.73
N GLY A 284 36.96 -29.30 21.83
CA GLY A 284 37.93 -28.36 22.39
C GLY A 284 37.53 -27.52 23.59
N ASP A 285 36.28 -27.51 24.06
CA ASP A 285 35.85 -26.58 25.12
C ASP A 285 35.17 -27.24 26.32
N ASP A 286 35.99 -27.80 27.21
CA ASP A 286 35.60 -28.27 28.55
C ASP A 286 35.80 -27.17 29.63
N SER A 287 35.79 -25.88 29.28
CA SER A 287 36.12 -24.81 30.23
C SER A 287 34.90 -24.17 30.91
N ILE A 288 34.10 -24.97 31.63
CA ILE A 288 33.23 -24.42 32.68
C ILE A 288 33.85 -24.49 34.08
N THR A 289 34.97 -25.21 34.26
CA THR A 289 35.70 -25.24 35.56
C THR A 289 37.23 -25.36 35.47
N GLY A 290 37.85 -25.31 34.29
CA GLY A 290 39.30 -25.52 34.12
C GLY A 290 40.03 -24.28 33.59
N ALA A 291 41.11 -23.87 34.26
CA ALA A 291 41.93 -22.74 33.87
C ALA A 291 42.50 -22.89 32.44
N CYS A 292 42.40 -21.83 31.63
CA CYS A 292 43.03 -21.76 30.31
C CYS A 292 44.53 -22.02 30.44
N ASN A 293 45.05 -23.04 29.75
CA ASN A 293 46.49 -23.22 29.65
C ASN A 293 47.04 -22.33 28.52
N ALA A 294 48.26 -21.83 28.70
CA ALA A 294 48.92 -20.86 27.82
C ALA A 294 49.43 -21.47 26.49
N ALA A 295 48.77 -22.52 25.99
CA ALA A 295 49.16 -23.20 24.75
C ALA A 295 48.27 -22.84 23.55
N ASN A 296 47.33 -21.89 23.72
CA ASN A 296 46.38 -21.50 22.68
C ASN A 296 46.22 -19.97 22.58
N ASP A 297 47.37 -19.28 22.53
CA ASP A 297 47.45 -17.89 22.06
C ASP A 297 47.87 -17.88 20.58
#